data_AF-A0A4S9T3G7-F1
#
_entry.id   AF-A0A4S9T3G7-F1
#
_cell.length_a   1.000
_cell.length_b   1.000
_cell.length_c   1.000
_cell.angle_alpha   90.00
_cell.angle_beta   90.00
_cell.angle_gamma   90.00
#
_symmetry.space_group_name_H-M   'P 1'
#
loop_
_entity.id
_entity.type
_entity.pdbx_description
1 polymer ?
#
loop_
_entity_poly.entity_id
_entity_poly.type
_entity_poly.pdbx_seq_one_letter_code
_entity_poly.pdbx_strand_id
1 'polypeptide(L)'
;MRTSSITMAFAAVGLAAAQSSTTSAVASTTSVCAAQSILNVCVSQQQASTSQCAGNDYDCLCTGYTNLSVCYNNCPNDPGAYNASQFKTQYCNAASV
;
A
#
# COMPACT_ATOMS: atom_id res chain seq x y z
N MET A 1 -17.89 -25.88 -50.07
CA MET A 1 -18.69 -24.64 -50.10
C MET A 1 -19.52 -24.59 -48.83
N ARG A 2 -19.31 -23.58 -47.98
CA ARG A 2 -20.31 -22.87 -47.15
C ARG A 2 -19.60 -22.16 -45.98
N THR A 3 -19.55 -20.82 -46.09
CA THR A 3 -19.76 -19.78 -45.05
C THR A 3 -18.88 -19.82 -43.80
N SER A 4 -18.33 -18.74 -43.26
CA SER A 4 -18.50 -17.31 -43.49
C SER A 4 -17.39 -16.57 -42.74
N SER A 5 -16.91 -15.49 -43.33
CA SER A 5 -16.04 -14.49 -42.70
C SER A 5 -16.70 -13.85 -41.47
N ILE A 6 -15.96 -13.70 -40.38
CA ILE A 6 -16.26 -12.72 -39.32
C ILE A 6 -14.96 -12.00 -38.98
N THR A 7 -14.73 -10.86 -39.64
CA THR A 7 -13.72 -9.87 -39.25
C THR A 7 -14.27 -9.08 -38.07
N MET A 8 -13.79 -9.39 -36.87
CA MET A 8 -14.12 -8.63 -35.66
C MET A 8 -13.09 -7.52 -35.47
N ALA A 9 -13.44 -6.32 -35.95
CA ALA A 9 -12.70 -5.09 -35.68
C ALA A 9 -13.00 -4.62 -34.24
N PHE A 10 -12.01 -4.70 -33.35
CA PHE A 10 -12.09 -4.08 -32.03
C PHE A 10 -11.52 -2.67 -32.10
N ALA A 11 -12.42 -1.69 -31.92
CA ALA A 11 -12.11 -0.27 -31.84
C ALA A 11 -11.30 0.03 -30.57
N ALA A 12 -10.14 0.68 -30.74
CA ALA A 12 -9.37 1.25 -29.64
C ALA A 12 -10.12 2.47 -29.07
N VAL A 13 -10.85 2.25 -27.98
CA VAL A 13 -11.35 3.33 -27.13
C VAL A 13 -10.19 3.81 -26.27
N GLY A 14 -9.75 5.05 -26.51
CA GLY A 14 -8.76 5.73 -25.69
C GLY A 14 -9.32 6.01 -24.30
N LEU A 15 -8.67 5.48 -23.27
CA LEU A 15 -8.94 5.87 -21.88
C LEU A 15 -8.17 7.16 -21.58
N ALA A 16 -8.84 8.29 -21.73
CA ALA A 16 -8.42 9.52 -21.08
C ALA A 16 -8.85 9.45 -19.60
N ALA A 17 -7.96 8.95 -18.74
CA ALA A 17 -8.14 9.08 -17.30
C ALA A 17 -7.80 10.54 -16.91
N ALA A 18 -8.85 11.31 -16.63
CA ALA A 18 -8.74 12.63 -16.01
C ALA A 18 -7.96 12.51 -14.70
N GLN A 19 -6.80 13.16 -14.64
CA GLN A 19 -6.01 13.28 -13.43
C GLN A 19 -6.76 14.21 -12.46
N SER A 20 -7.57 13.64 -11.57
CA SER A 20 -7.97 14.36 -10.37
C SER A 20 -6.71 14.56 -9.53
N SER A 21 -6.11 15.74 -9.66
CA SER A 21 -5.10 16.26 -8.74
C SER A 21 -5.77 16.50 -7.38
N THR A 22 -5.98 15.43 -6.62
CA THR A 22 -6.06 15.54 -5.17
C THR A 22 -4.67 15.86 -4.67
N THR A 23 -4.39 17.15 -4.53
CA THR A 23 -3.29 17.67 -3.72
C THR A 23 -3.57 17.29 -2.27
N SER A 24 -3.32 16.03 -1.93
CA SER A 24 -3.14 15.64 -0.54
C SER A 24 -1.79 16.22 -0.13
N ALA A 25 -1.82 17.45 0.37
CA ALA A 25 -0.74 17.99 1.18
C ALA A 25 -0.65 17.11 2.43
N VAL A 26 0.05 15.98 2.34
CA VAL A 26 0.51 15.27 3.51
C VAL A 26 1.63 16.11 4.10
N ALA A 27 1.41 16.48 5.36
CA ALA A 27 2.21 17.39 6.14
C ALA A 27 3.71 17.13 6.00
N SER A 28 4.46 18.21 5.91
CA SER A 28 5.91 18.22 6.09
C SER A 28 6.25 17.63 7.46
N THR A 29 6.71 16.38 7.49
CA THR A 29 7.36 15.82 8.68
C THR A 29 8.84 16.13 8.54
N THR A 30 9.34 16.99 9.42
CA THR A 30 10.76 17.28 9.63
C THR A 30 11.57 15.99 9.53
N SER A 31 12.39 15.86 8.49
CA SER A 31 13.05 14.60 8.11
C SER A 31 14.08 14.18 9.16
N VAL A 32 13.64 13.38 10.14
CA VAL A 32 14.51 12.71 11.13
C VAL A 32 15.22 11.48 10.56
N CYS A 33 14.87 11.08 9.33
CA CYS A 33 15.45 9.94 8.65
C CYS A 33 16.20 10.34 7.37
N ALA A 34 17.45 9.88 7.23
CA ALA A 34 18.26 10.03 6.01
C ALA A 34 17.60 9.38 4.76
N ALA A 35 16.72 8.42 4.97
CA ALA A 35 16.01 7.65 3.95
C ALA A 35 14.51 8.01 3.84
N GLN A 36 14.12 9.26 4.14
CA GLN A 36 12.71 9.67 4.21
C GLN A 36 11.90 9.32 2.93
N SER A 37 12.51 9.47 1.75
CA SER A 37 11.86 9.10 0.46
C SER A 37 11.60 7.60 0.36
N ILE A 38 12.57 6.78 0.77
CA ILE A 38 12.45 5.31 0.77
C ILE A 38 11.39 4.87 1.79
N LEU A 39 11.39 5.48 2.97
CA LEU A 39 10.37 5.21 3.98
C LEU A 39 8.98 5.56 3.47
N ASN A 40 8.80 6.73 2.85
CA ASN A 40 7.49 7.15 2.35
C ASN A 40 6.96 6.20 1.27
N VAL A 41 7.81 5.76 0.34
CA VAL A 41 7.44 4.77 -0.67
C VAL A 41 7.09 3.44 -0.01
N CYS A 42 7.93 2.93 0.89
CA CYS A 42 7.70 1.66 1.57
C CYS A 42 6.39 1.67 2.38
N VAL A 43 6.16 2.75 3.14
CA VAL A 43 4.94 2.95 3.94
C VAL A 43 3.70 3.07 3.05
N SER A 44 3.79 3.74 1.91
CA SER A 44 2.66 3.88 0.97
C SER A 44 2.32 2.55 0.30
N GLN A 45 3.33 1.83 -0.18
CA GLN A 45 3.18 0.50 -0.76
C GLN A 45 2.56 -0.48 0.25
N GLN A 46 3.05 -0.44 1.50
CA GLN A 46 2.55 -1.35 2.50
C GLN A 46 1.13 -1.01 2.95
N GLN A 47 0.80 0.27 3.09
CA GLN A 47 -0.59 0.68 3.35
C GLN A 47 -1.53 0.27 2.22
N ALA A 48 -1.11 0.38 0.96
CA ALA A 48 -1.90 -0.09 -0.17
C ALA A 48 -2.17 -1.60 -0.08
N SER A 49 -1.13 -2.40 0.20
CA SER A 49 -1.25 -3.84 0.41
C SER A 49 -2.13 -4.18 1.62
N THR A 50 -1.96 -3.48 2.74
CA THR A 50 -2.77 -3.70 3.97
C THR A 50 -4.23 -3.28 3.77
N SER A 51 -4.50 -2.30 2.92
CA SER A 51 -5.87 -1.89 2.57
C SER A 51 -6.62 -2.93 1.73
N GLN A 52 -5.92 -3.91 1.14
CA GLN A 52 -6.53 -5.05 0.47
C GLN A 52 -6.99 -6.13 1.47
N CYS A 53 -6.48 -6.12 2.70
CA CYS A 53 -6.88 -7.06 3.74
C CYS A 53 -8.31 -6.78 4.19
N ALA A 54 -9.10 -7.84 4.41
CA ALA A 54 -10.36 -7.70 5.12
C ALA A 54 -10.09 -7.26 6.58
N GLY A 55 -10.99 -6.47 7.17
CA GLY A 55 -10.78 -5.93 8.53
C GLY A 55 -10.70 -6.99 9.64
N ASN A 56 -11.08 -8.24 9.34
CA ASN A 56 -10.99 -9.41 10.22
C ASN A 56 -9.94 -10.43 9.75
N ASP A 57 -9.22 -10.15 8.65
CA ASP A 57 -8.12 -10.98 8.17
C ASP A 57 -6.85 -10.60 8.94
N TYR A 58 -6.79 -11.08 10.18
CA TYR A 58 -5.72 -10.73 11.11
C TYR A 58 -4.35 -11.22 10.64
N ASP A 59 -4.28 -12.29 9.84
CA ASP A 59 -3.02 -12.78 9.25
C ASP A 59 -2.51 -11.82 8.17
N CYS A 60 -3.38 -11.38 7.27
CA CYS A 60 -3.06 -10.37 6.26
C CYS A 60 -2.65 -9.04 6.91
N LEU A 61 -3.40 -8.59 7.93
CA LEU A 61 -3.09 -7.37 8.69
C LEU A 61 -1.74 -7.52 9.42
N CYS A 62 -1.51 -8.63 10.12
CA CYS A 62 -0.24 -8.93 10.79
C CYS A 62 0.94 -8.88 9.84
N THR A 63 0.83 -9.52 8.67
CA THR A 63 1.85 -9.49 7.62
C THR A 63 2.08 -8.06 7.14
N GLY A 64 1.00 -7.31 6.92
CA GLY A 64 1.10 -5.93 6.46
C GLY A 64 1.84 -5.02 7.43
N TYR A 65 1.49 -5.06 8.72
CA TYR A 65 2.16 -4.28 9.76
C TYR A 65 3.56 -4.80 10.10
N THR A 66 3.84 -6.09 9.89
CA THR A 66 5.20 -6.65 10.00
C THR A 66 6.12 -6.05 8.94
N ASN A 67 5.69 -6.02 7.68
CA ASN A 67 6.45 -5.40 6.60
C ASN A 67 6.56 -3.88 6.79
N LEU A 68 5.53 -3.24 7.33
CA LEU A 68 5.57 -1.81 7.67
C LEU A 68 6.65 -1.54 8.74
N SER A 69 6.78 -2.40 9.74
CA SER A 69 7.85 -2.31 10.73
C SER A 69 9.25 -2.46 10.11
N VAL A 70 9.38 -3.22 9.02
CA VAL A 70 10.66 -3.33 8.29
C VAL A 70 11.00 -2.02 7.58
N CYS A 71 10.02 -1.30 7.04
CA CYS A 71 10.23 0.03 6.45
C CYS A 71 10.92 0.98 7.44
N TYR A 72 10.54 0.91 8.71
CA TYR A 72 11.08 1.75 9.77
C TYR A 72 12.47 1.33 10.27
N ASN A 73 13.03 0.17 9.90
CA ASN A 73 14.41 -0.19 10.25
C ASN A 73 15.45 0.80 9.69
N ASN A 74 15.16 1.40 8.55
CA ASN A 74 16.02 2.44 7.95
C ASN A 74 15.86 3.80 8.64
N CYS A 75 14.85 3.95 9.50
CA CYS A 75 14.43 5.19 10.14
C CYS A 75 13.94 4.96 11.59
N PRO A 76 14.80 4.49 12.51
CA PRO A 76 14.39 4.09 13.86
C PRO A 76 13.90 5.25 14.73
N ASN A 77 14.25 6.49 14.39
CA ASN A 77 13.81 7.70 15.09
C ASN A 77 12.46 8.23 14.58
N ASP A 78 11.85 7.59 13.58
CA ASP A 78 10.55 8.02 13.06
C ASP A 78 9.43 7.71 14.07
N PRO A 79 8.57 8.68 14.42
CA PRO A 79 7.46 8.47 15.35
C PRO A 79 6.48 7.37 14.91
N GLY A 80 6.37 7.12 13.60
CA GLY A 80 5.52 6.08 13.03
C GLY A 80 5.99 4.65 13.33
N ALA A 81 7.26 4.46 13.67
CA ALA A 81 7.83 3.15 13.99
C ALA A 81 7.16 2.50 15.22
N TYR A 82 6.86 3.31 16.23
CA TYR A 82 6.19 2.84 17.45
C TYR A 82 4.78 2.34 17.15
N ASN A 83 4.00 3.14 16.41
CA ASN A 83 2.63 2.76 16.03
C ASN A 83 2.61 1.49 15.18
N ALA A 84 3.51 1.38 14.20
CA ALA A 84 3.59 0.17 13.36
C ALA A 84 3.90 -1.08 14.20
N SER A 85 4.78 -0.97 15.19
CA SER A 85 5.14 -2.06 16.11
C SER A 85 3.97 -2.47 17.02
N GLN A 86 3.22 -1.48 17.54
CA GLN A 86 2.02 -1.73 18.33
C GLN A 86 0.95 -2.43 17.50
N PHE A 87 0.62 -1.91 16.32
CA PHE A 87 -0.37 -2.53 15.43
C PHE A 87 0.03 -3.93 15.01
N LYS A 88 1.30 -4.14 14.63
CA LYS A 88 1.84 -5.47 14.37
C LYS A 88 1.53 -6.41 15.52
N THR A 89 1.88 -6.03 16.75
CA THR A 89 1.67 -6.89 17.93
C THR A 89 0.20 -7.21 18.13
N GLN A 90 -0.68 -6.20 18.03
CA GLN A 90 -2.13 -6.37 18.17
C GLN A 90 -2.71 -7.34 17.12
N TYR A 91 -2.42 -7.10 15.84
CA TYR A 91 -2.95 -7.92 14.75
C TYR A 91 -2.35 -9.32 14.72
N CYS A 92 -1.04 -9.46 14.96
CA CYS A 92 -0.41 -10.77 15.02
C CYS A 92 -0.89 -11.59 16.21
N ASN A 93 -1.13 -10.96 17.37
CA ASN A 93 -1.73 -11.67 18.51
C ASN A 93 -3.16 -12.13 18.18
N ALA A 94 -3.97 -11.27 17.54
CA ALA A 94 -5.30 -11.62 17.06
C ALA A 94 -5.31 -12.66 15.92
N ALA A 95 -4.21 -12.81 15.17
CA ALA A 95 -4.05 -13.88 14.19
C ALA A 95 -3.63 -15.21 14.82
N SER A 96 -3.11 -15.17 16.05
CA SER A 96 -2.58 -16.34 16.77
C SER A 96 -3.63 -17.05 17.64
N VAL A 97 -4.86 -16.51 17.71
CA VAL A 97 -5.99 -17.05 18.51
C VAL A 97 -6.95 -17.85 17.64
#